data_AF-A0A822Z6V8-F1
#
_entry.id   AF-A0A822Z6V8-F1
#
_cell.length_a   1.000
_cell.length_b   1.000
_cell.length_c   1.000
_cell.angle_alpha   90.00
_cell.angle_beta   90.00
_cell.angle_gamma   90.00
#
_symmetry.space_group_name_H-M   'P 1'
#
loop_
_entity.id
_entity.type
_entity.pdbx_description
1 polymer ?
#
loop_
_entity_poly.entity_id
_entity_poly.type
_entity_poly.pdbx_seq_one_letter_code
_entity_poly.pdbx_strand_id
1 'polypeptide(L)'
;MALQRVSELRSLDPYIWKACAGNSVEIPTVGSTVYYFPQGHAEQASSSPDFSSLACVRHMVLCRIVSVMFLANPDTDEVFAKIRLEPLDRSFSGMVRMPPVAAGLSQDGDVEDSEEKILSFSKILTPSDANNGGGFSVPRFCADSIFPPLNYKAEPPVQTITVTDVHGVMWDFRHIYRGTPRRHLLTTGWSKFVNHKKLVAGDSVVFMKNQTGELFVGVRRTARSSGSMDCVRWNYHVGSVASPIVKMEEGFGSGEGFSRSSRGRVPAESVVEAAELAGVNRPFEVVYYPRAGSPDFVVKAEAVEESLNIIWMVGMRVKMAVETEDSSRMTWFQGTVSSVASPDHGPWRGSFWRMLQIQTRNCKMEIHSNSEKNLEILTDGRNPTLICFVL
;
A
#
# COMPACT_ATOMS: atom_id res chain seq x y z
N MET A 1 11.66 25.48 4.45
CA MET A 1 10.49 25.94 3.65
C MET A 1 9.55 24.83 3.19
N ALA A 2 9.88 23.53 3.34
CA ALA A 2 8.99 22.43 2.92
C ALA A 2 7.86 22.10 3.93
N LEU A 3 8.05 22.41 5.22
CA LEU A 3 7.10 22.07 6.28
C LEU A 3 5.84 22.97 6.32
N GLN A 4 5.81 24.08 5.57
CA GLN A 4 4.73 25.07 5.63
C GLN A 4 3.68 24.92 4.51
N ARG A 5 3.81 23.93 3.61
CA ARG A 5 2.80 23.62 2.56
C ARG A 5 1.80 22.53 2.95
N VAL A 6 1.93 21.93 4.13
CA VAL A 6 1.12 20.76 4.52
C VAL A 6 -0.27 21.15 5.04
N SER A 7 -0.50 22.42 5.33
CA SER A 7 -1.77 22.94 5.90
C SER A 7 -2.91 23.15 4.89
N GLU A 8 -2.70 22.90 3.59
CA GLU A 8 -3.73 23.08 2.54
C GLU A 8 -3.92 21.84 1.65
N LEU A 9 -3.50 20.66 2.11
CA LEU A 9 -3.75 19.43 1.34
C LEU A 9 -5.21 19.02 1.46
N ARG A 10 -5.86 18.79 0.31
CA ARG A 10 -7.23 18.31 0.23
C ARG A 10 -7.32 16.89 0.80
N SER A 11 -8.23 16.68 1.75
CA SER A 11 -8.59 15.34 2.19
C SER A 11 -9.26 14.58 1.05
N LEU A 12 -8.83 13.34 0.85
CA LEU A 12 -9.43 12.40 -0.07
C LEU A 12 -10.57 11.64 0.59
N ASP A 13 -11.53 11.25 -0.26
CA ASP A 13 -12.52 10.25 0.11
C ASP A 13 -11.79 8.91 0.45
N PRO A 14 -12.13 8.24 1.57
CA PRO A 14 -11.47 7.01 1.99
C PRO A 14 -11.52 5.89 0.95
N TYR A 15 -12.61 5.75 0.19
CA TYR A 15 -12.77 4.71 -0.81
C TYR A 15 -11.92 5.00 -2.05
N ILE A 16 -11.84 6.26 -2.48
CA ILE A 16 -10.93 6.68 -3.56
C ILE A 16 -9.47 6.46 -3.15
N TRP A 17 -9.12 6.86 -1.92
CA TRP A 17 -7.78 6.66 -1.37
C TRP A 17 -7.42 5.18 -1.30
N LYS A 18 -8.32 4.33 -0.79
CA LYS A 18 -8.13 2.88 -0.68
C LYS A 18 -7.92 2.24 -2.06
N ALA A 19 -8.74 2.61 -3.05
CA ALA A 19 -8.56 2.15 -4.42
C ALA A 19 -7.20 2.57 -5.00
N CYS A 20 -6.66 3.73 -4.65
CA CYS A 20 -5.31 4.13 -5.04
C CYS A 20 -4.21 3.39 -4.25
N ALA A 21 -4.43 3.14 -2.95
CA ALA A 21 -3.45 2.51 -2.07
C ALA A 21 -3.23 1.02 -2.38
N GLY A 22 -4.27 0.31 -2.80
CA GLY A 22 -4.23 -1.14 -3.03
C GLY A 22 -5.20 -1.89 -2.11
N ASN A 23 -5.64 -3.06 -2.55
CA ASN A 23 -6.66 -3.83 -1.84
C ASN A 23 -6.13 -4.39 -0.52
N SER A 24 -4.83 -4.68 -0.43
CA SER A 24 -4.19 -5.19 0.80
C SER A 24 -3.93 -4.12 1.87
N VAL A 25 -4.14 -2.84 1.59
CA VAL A 25 -3.81 -1.75 2.53
C VAL A 25 -4.97 -1.47 3.46
N GLU A 26 -4.89 -1.83 4.73
CA GLU A 26 -5.93 -1.52 5.71
C GLU A 26 -5.41 -0.49 6.72
N ILE A 27 -6.14 0.62 6.89
CA ILE A 27 -5.85 1.58 7.96
C ILE A 27 -6.81 1.26 9.12
N PRO A 28 -6.30 1.00 10.34
CA PRO A 28 -7.18 0.74 11.46
C PRO A 28 -8.09 1.94 11.77
N THR A 29 -9.27 1.67 12.31
CA THR A 29 -10.34 2.66 12.47
C THR A 29 -10.03 3.65 13.60
N VAL A 30 -10.58 4.87 13.49
CA VAL A 30 -10.45 5.87 14.56
C VAL A 30 -11.09 5.32 15.84
N GLY A 31 -10.40 5.50 16.97
CA GLY A 31 -10.81 4.96 18.27
C GLY A 31 -10.29 3.55 18.58
N SER A 32 -9.83 2.79 17.58
CA SER A 32 -9.26 1.46 17.82
C SER A 32 -7.91 1.53 18.53
N THR A 33 -7.57 0.48 19.27
CA THR A 33 -6.25 0.29 19.87
C THR A 33 -5.29 -0.36 18.88
N VAL A 34 -4.07 0.17 18.81
CA VAL A 34 -3.02 -0.25 17.87
C VAL A 34 -1.66 -0.26 18.56
N TYR A 35 -0.75 -1.08 18.06
CA TYR A 35 0.68 -0.95 18.37
C TYR A 35 1.39 -0.15 17.27
N TYR A 36 2.17 0.83 17.70
CA TYR A 36 3.12 1.56 16.88
C TYR A 36 4.52 0.94 17.00
N PHE A 37 5.14 0.65 15.85
CA PHE A 37 6.48 0.07 15.73
C PHE A 37 7.45 1.08 15.09
N PRO A 38 8.32 1.75 15.86
CA PRO A 38 9.23 2.74 15.29
C PRO A 38 10.22 2.16 14.28
N GLN A 39 10.58 0.88 14.42
CA GLN A 39 11.46 0.18 13.47
C GLN A 39 10.82 0.08 12.08
N GLY A 40 9.53 -0.27 12.02
CA GLY A 40 8.78 -0.29 10.76
C GLY A 40 8.56 1.09 10.18
N HIS A 41 8.35 2.10 11.02
CA HIS A 41 8.25 3.49 10.58
C HIS A 41 9.57 3.96 9.94
N ALA A 42 10.72 3.56 10.50
CA ALA A 42 12.04 3.86 9.94
C ALA A 42 12.25 3.30 8.53
N GLU A 43 11.62 2.17 8.17
CA GLU A 43 11.68 1.62 6.81
C GLU A 43 10.87 2.44 5.77
N GLN A 44 10.01 3.34 6.23
CA GLN A 44 9.33 4.31 5.38
C GLN A 44 10.09 5.63 5.24
N ALA A 45 11.25 5.77 5.91
CA ALA A 45 12.05 6.97 5.87
C ALA A 45 12.81 7.14 4.53
N SER A 46 13.00 8.39 4.11
CA SER A 46 13.77 8.75 2.91
C SER A 46 15.28 8.56 3.06
N SER A 47 15.75 8.51 4.30
CA SER A 47 17.13 8.23 4.73
C SER A 47 17.10 7.48 6.05
N SER A 48 18.22 6.82 6.41
CA SER A 48 18.31 6.13 7.71
C SER A 48 18.12 7.13 8.86
N PRO A 49 17.09 6.96 9.71
CA PRO A 49 16.92 7.82 10.87
C PRO A 49 18.01 7.55 11.91
N ASP A 50 18.45 8.61 12.58
CA ASP A 50 19.42 8.53 13.67
C ASP A 50 18.70 8.56 15.01
N PHE A 51 18.68 7.41 15.70
CA PHE A 51 18.06 7.26 17.01
C PHE A 51 19.05 7.42 18.17
N SER A 52 20.33 7.74 17.90
CA SER A 52 21.38 7.79 18.92
C SER A 52 21.16 8.85 20.00
N SER A 53 20.40 9.90 19.69
CA SER A 53 20.02 10.97 20.62
C SER A 53 18.92 10.58 21.60
N LEU A 54 18.21 9.46 21.37
CA LEU A 54 17.07 9.05 22.19
C LEU A 54 17.52 8.21 23.38
N ALA A 55 17.14 8.62 24.59
CA ALA A 55 17.53 7.93 25.83
C ALA A 55 17.01 6.48 25.90
N CYS A 56 15.84 6.20 25.33
CA CYS A 56 15.30 4.86 25.17
C CYS A 56 14.25 4.84 24.06
N VAL A 57 14.44 4.01 23.03
CA VAL A 57 13.43 3.77 22.01
C VAL A 57 12.59 2.56 22.42
N ARG A 58 11.28 2.77 22.61
CA ARG A 58 10.36 1.65 22.81
C ARG A 58 10.14 0.96 21.47
N HIS A 59 10.51 -0.32 21.37
CA HIS A 59 10.36 -1.10 20.14
C HIS A 59 8.89 -1.29 19.71
N MET A 60 7.96 -1.17 20.67
CA MET A 60 6.52 -1.28 20.43
C MET A 60 5.75 -0.42 21.46
N VAL A 61 4.80 0.40 21.00
CA VAL A 61 4.02 1.32 21.85
C VAL A 61 2.52 1.14 21.60
N LEU A 62 1.77 0.76 22.64
CA LEU A 62 0.31 0.65 22.58
C LEU A 62 -0.30 2.06 22.52
N CYS A 63 -1.15 2.31 21.54
CA CYS A 63 -1.77 3.60 21.27
C CYS A 63 -3.26 3.45 20.95
N ARG A 64 -4.01 4.55 21.05
CA ARG A 64 -5.33 4.70 20.43
C ARG A 64 -5.21 5.59 19.19
N ILE A 65 -5.93 5.26 18.12
CA ILE A 65 -6.03 6.15 16.95
C ILE A 65 -6.96 7.31 17.29
N VAL A 66 -6.44 8.53 17.19
CA VAL A 66 -7.21 9.77 17.44
C VAL A 66 -7.85 10.29 16.16
N SER A 67 -7.12 10.24 15.04
CA SER A 67 -7.64 10.69 13.74
C SER A 67 -6.82 10.10 12.59
N VAL A 68 -7.46 9.94 11.43
CA VAL A 68 -6.83 9.55 10.17
C VAL A 68 -7.19 10.58 9.11
N MET A 69 -6.20 11.08 8.37
CA MET A 69 -6.41 11.93 7.20
C MET A 69 -5.83 11.24 5.96
N PHE A 70 -6.66 11.10 4.93
CA PHE A 70 -6.29 10.50 3.65
C PHE A 70 -5.87 11.57 2.67
N LEU A 71 -4.65 11.51 2.14
CA LEU A 71 -4.04 12.58 1.36
C LEU A 71 -3.32 12.01 0.13
N ALA A 72 -3.01 12.87 -0.84
CA ALA A 72 -2.14 12.56 -1.97
C ALA A 72 -0.99 13.57 -2.06
N ASN A 73 0.20 13.08 -2.42
CA ASN A 73 1.34 13.95 -2.66
C ASN A 73 1.09 14.76 -3.95
N PRO A 74 1.18 16.11 -3.90
CA PRO A 74 0.86 16.98 -5.04
C PRO A 74 1.81 16.82 -6.24
N ASP A 75 3.03 16.34 -6.01
CA ASP A 75 4.04 16.20 -7.06
C ASP A 75 4.05 14.78 -7.65
N THR A 76 3.77 13.76 -6.85
CA THR A 76 3.92 12.34 -7.26
C THR A 76 2.61 11.62 -7.49
N ASP A 77 1.49 12.16 -7.01
CA ASP A 77 0.17 11.51 -6.88
C ASP A 77 0.16 10.27 -5.97
N GLU A 78 1.26 9.96 -5.27
CA GLU A 78 1.29 8.87 -4.31
C GLU A 78 0.39 9.21 -3.12
N VAL A 79 -0.59 8.35 -2.86
CA VAL A 79 -1.48 8.48 -1.72
C VAL A 79 -0.76 8.13 -0.42
N PHE A 80 -1.11 8.82 0.66
CA PHE A 80 -0.58 8.57 2.00
C PHE A 80 -1.62 8.92 3.06
N ALA A 81 -1.44 8.39 4.27
CA ALA A 81 -2.28 8.70 5.42
C ALA A 81 -1.48 9.42 6.50
N LYS A 82 -2.09 10.40 7.16
CA LYS A 82 -1.60 10.95 8.42
C LYS A 82 -2.42 10.35 9.54
N ILE A 83 -1.76 9.70 10.49
CA ILE A 83 -2.41 8.99 11.60
C ILE A 83 -1.96 9.64 12.90
N ARG A 84 -2.89 10.19 13.66
CA ARG A 84 -2.62 10.74 14.99
C ARG A 84 -2.83 9.66 16.03
N LEU A 85 -1.82 9.42 16.86
CA LEU A 85 -1.76 8.38 17.86
C LEU A 85 -1.65 8.98 19.26
N GLU A 86 -2.35 8.37 20.21
CA GLU A 86 -2.26 8.69 21.63
C GLU A 86 -1.75 7.45 22.39
N PRO A 87 -0.52 7.47 22.95
CA PRO A 87 -0.01 6.38 23.76
C PRO A 87 -0.91 6.06 24.95
N LEU A 88 -1.14 4.77 25.18
CA LEU A 88 -1.87 4.28 26.34
C LEU A 88 -0.88 3.88 27.44
N ASP A 89 -1.08 4.39 28.65
CA ASP A 89 -0.22 4.06 29.78
C ASP A 89 -0.56 2.67 30.32
N ARG A 90 0.40 1.74 30.24
CA ARG A 90 0.26 0.38 30.78
C ARG A 90 0.09 0.36 32.30
N SER A 91 0.51 1.41 33.01
CA SER A 91 0.40 1.48 34.49
C SER A 91 -1.07 1.53 34.98
N PHE A 92 -2.02 1.92 34.14
CA PHE A 92 -3.46 1.84 34.43
C PHE A 92 -4.12 0.52 33.96
N SER A 93 -3.45 -0.25 33.11
CA SER A 93 -4.01 -1.48 32.51
C SER A 93 -3.96 -2.70 33.44
N GLY A 94 -3.22 -2.63 34.55
CA GLY A 94 -3.14 -3.71 35.55
C GLY A 94 -4.38 -3.85 36.45
N MET A 95 -5.28 -2.84 36.47
CA MET A 95 -6.45 -2.82 37.36
C MET A 95 -7.80 -2.90 36.64
N VAL A 96 -7.82 -2.84 35.30
CA VAL A 96 -9.05 -2.97 34.51
C VAL A 96 -8.89 -4.10 33.51
N ARG A 97 -8.90 -5.33 34.03
CA ARG A 97 -9.38 -6.46 33.22
C ARG A 97 -10.89 -6.26 33.07
N MET A 98 -11.31 -5.44 32.09
CA MET A 98 -12.72 -5.40 31.73
C MET A 98 -13.14 -6.85 31.42
N PRO A 99 -14.22 -7.37 32.04
CA PRO A 99 -14.78 -8.62 31.58
C PRO A 99 -15.18 -8.46 30.11
N PRO A 100 -15.15 -9.53 29.30
CA PRO A 100 -15.81 -9.46 28.01
C PRO A 100 -17.26 -9.06 28.28
N VAL A 101 -17.69 -7.93 27.72
CA VAL A 101 -19.12 -7.60 27.68
C VAL A 101 -19.75 -8.78 26.96
N ALA A 102 -20.53 -9.57 27.70
CA ALA A 102 -21.26 -10.69 27.15
C ALA A 102 -22.03 -10.16 25.93
N ALA A 103 -21.67 -10.65 24.75
CA ALA A 103 -22.42 -10.46 23.52
C ALA A 103 -23.81 -11.08 23.75
N GLY A 104 -24.73 -10.23 24.20
CA GLY A 104 -26.13 -10.54 24.31
C GLY A 104 -26.73 -10.55 22.91
N LEU A 105 -27.16 -11.74 22.51
CA LEU A 105 -28.22 -12.00 21.55
C LEU A 105 -27.98 -11.52 20.11
N SER A 106 -27.63 -12.51 19.30
CA SER A 106 -27.98 -12.59 17.88
C SER A 106 -29.43 -12.16 17.63
N GLN A 107 -29.58 -10.96 17.09
CA GLN A 107 -30.67 -10.62 16.18
C GLN A 107 -30.00 -10.37 14.83
N ASP A 108 -29.85 -11.45 14.06
CA ASP A 108 -29.61 -11.40 12.62
C ASP A 108 -30.83 -10.75 11.97
N GLY A 109 -30.86 -9.42 12.00
CA GLY A 109 -31.43 -8.65 10.92
C GLY A 109 -30.29 -8.44 9.94
N ASP A 110 -30.43 -8.98 8.73
CA ASP A 110 -29.60 -8.65 7.58
C ASP A 110 -29.65 -7.14 7.33
N VAL A 111 -28.82 -6.38 8.04
CA VAL A 111 -28.46 -5.03 7.64
C VAL A 111 -27.39 -5.24 6.59
N GLU A 112 -27.83 -5.33 5.34
CA GLU A 112 -26.98 -5.07 4.19
C GLU A 112 -26.34 -3.70 4.42
N ASP A 113 -25.15 -3.69 5.02
CA ASP A 113 -24.34 -2.50 5.13
C ASP A 113 -24.17 -2.01 3.70
N SER A 114 -24.84 -0.90 3.41
CA SER A 114 -24.83 -0.25 2.11
C SER A 114 -23.47 0.45 1.99
N GLU A 115 -22.39 -0.33 2.07
CA GLU A 115 -21.03 0.16 1.90
C GLU A 115 -20.99 0.92 0.58
N GLU A 116 -20.54 2.16 0.62
CA GLU A 116 -20.32 2.98 -0.57
C GLU A 116 -19.23 2.35 -1.45
N LYS A 117 -19.62 1.32 -2.19
CA LYS A 117 -18.71 0.47 -2.95
C LYS A 117 -18.26 1.20 -4.20
N ILE A 118 -17.06 1.76 -4.16
CA ILE A 118 -16.37 2.21 -5.36
C ILE A 118 -15.91 0.98 -6.15
N LEU A 119 -16.34 0.91 -7.42
CA LEU A 119 -15.80 -0.05 -8.36
C LEU A 119 -14.49 0.50 -8.91
N SER A 120 -13.41 -0.27 -8.79
CA SER A 120 -12.10 0.14 -9.26
C SER A 120 -11.47 -0.89 -10.18
N PHE A 121 -10.62 -0.42 -11.09
CA PHE A 121 -9.81 -1.26 -11.95
C PHE A 121 -8.43 -0.62 -12.13
N SER A 122 -7.39 -1.39 -11.81
CA SER A 122 -6.00 -1.00 -11.98
C SER A 122 -5.41 -1.69 -13.21
N LYS A 123 -4.67 -0.94 -14.02
CA LYS A 123 -3.86 -1.48 -15.11
C LYS A 123 -2.45 -0.94 -15.06
N ILE A 124 -1.49 -1.87 -15.07
CA ILE A 124 -0.08 -1.59 -15.31
C ILE A 124 0.08 -1.13 -16.77
N LEU A 125 0.72 0.02 -16.95
CA LEU A 125 0.96 0.63 -18.24
C LEU A 125 2.01 -0.15 -19.01
N THR A 126 1.66 -0.54 -20.23
CA THR A 126 2.62 -1.10 -21.18
C THR A 126 3.44 0.00 -21.84
N PRO A 127 4.58 -0.30 -22.50
CA PRO A 127 5.32 0.69 -23.28
C PRO A 127 4.47 1.45 -24.31
N SER A 128 3.47 0.79 -24.92
CA SER A 128 2.57 1.44 -25.87
C SER A 128 1.54 2.37 -25.22
N ASP A 129 1.20 2.15 -23.94
CA ASP A 129 0.30 3.05 -23.21
C ASP A 129 1.05 4.32 -22.75
N ALA A 130 2.35 4.21 -22.44
CA ALA A 130 3.14 5.31 -21.88
C ALA A 130 4.00 6.06 -22.92
N ASN A 131 3.80 5.83 -24.21
CA ASN A 131 4.57 6.50 -25.27
C ASN A 131 3.94 7.84 -25.69
N ASN A 132 4.79 8.74 -26.20
CA ASN A 132 4.34 10.01 -26.74
C ASN A 132 3.64 9.79 -28.09
N GLY A 133 2.30 9.83 -28.08
CA GLY A 133 1.46 9.74 -29.28
C GLY A 133 0.62 8.45 -29.39
N GLY A 134 0.77 7.50 -28.47
CA GLY A 134 -0.12 6.35 -28.36
C GLY A 134 -1.39 6.62 -27.57
N GLY A 135 -2.31 5.65 -27.60
CA GLY A 135 -3.52 5.64 -26.79
C GLY A 135 -3.44 4.55 -25.72
N PHE A 136 -4.27 4.68 -24.69
CA PHE A 136 -4.39 3.66 -23.65
C PHE A 136 -5.30 2.52 -24.12
N SER A 137 -4.81 1.28 -24.06
CA SER A 137 -5.63 0.11 -24.33
C SER A 137 -6.49 -0.24 -23.11
N VAL A 138 -7.79 0.05 -23.17
CA VAL A 138 -8.70 -0.20 -22.03
C VAL A 138 -9.06 -1.69 -21.98
N PRO A 139 -8.83 -2.39 -20.86
CA PRO A 139 -9.28 -3.76 -20.69
C PRO A 139 -10.82 -3.83 -20.71
N ARG A 140 -11.36 -4.90 -21.31
CA ARG A 140 -12.80 -5.04 -21.54
C ARG A 140 -13.63 -4.89 -20.25
N PHE A 141 -13.19 -5.51 -19.17
CA PHE A 141 -13.85 -5.40 -17.86
C PHE A 141 -14.01 -3.95 -17.40
N CYS A 142 -12.97 -3.13 -17.56
CA CYS A 142 -13.00 -1.71 -17.22
C CYS A 142 -14.00 -0.94 -18.09
N ALA A 143 -13.97 -1.19 -19.41
CA ALA A 143 -14.89 -0.54 -20.34
C ALA A 143 -16.37 -0.89 -20.06
N ASP A 144 -16.65 -2.13 -19.69
CA ASP A 144 -18.01 -2.62 -19.46
C ASP A 144 -18.55 -2.26 -18.05
N SER A 145 -17.67 -2.16 -17.04
CA SER A 145 -18.10 -2.03 -15.63
C SER A 145 -17.92 -0.61 -15.06
N ILE A 146 -16.92 0.13 -15.53
CA ILE A 146 -16.55 1.45 -14.97
C ILE A 146 -16.99 2.57 -15.89
N PHE A 147 -16.72 2.47 -17.20
CA PHE A 147 -17.09 3.55 -18.12
C PHE A 147 -18.58 3.52 -18.47
N PRO A 148 -19.18 4.68 -18.82
CA PRO A 148 -20.51 4.71 -19.38
C PRO A 148 -20.60 3.85 -20.64
N PRO A 149 -21.73 3.18 -20.91
CA PRO A 149 -21.86 2.28 -22.05
C PRO A 149 -21.75 3.04 -23.37
N LEU A 150 -20.96 2.52 -24.30
CA LEU A 150 -20.88 3.06 -25.66
C LEU A 150 -22.16 2.77 -26.44
N ASN A 151 -22.54 3.71 -27.32
CA ASN A 151 -23.52 3.42 -28.36
C ASN A 151 -22.87 2.63 -29.49
N TYR A 152 -22.98 1.29 -29.43
CA TYR A 152 -22.42 0.39 -30.45
C TYR A 152 -23.08 0.47 -31.83
N LYS A 153 -24.19 1.21 -31.98
CA LYS A 153 -24.83 1.46 -33.28
C LYS A 153 -24.13 2.57 -34.08
N ALA A 154 -23.32 3.40 -33.42
CA ALA A 154 -22.53 4.44 -34.09
C ALA A 154 -21.29 3.84 -34.78
N GLU A 155 -20.78 4.52 -35.82
CA GLU A 155 -19.59 4.08 -36.56
C GLU A 155 -18.53 5.19 -36.67
N PRO A 156 -17.41 5.10 -35.93
CA PRO A 156 -17.12 4.14 -34.85
C PRO A 156 -17.86 4.49 -33.55
N PRO A 157 -18.14 3.51 -32.66
CA PRO A 157 -18.66 3.79 -31.31
C PRO A 157 -17.65 4.64 -30.51
N VAL A 158 -18.08 5.82 -30.08
CA VAL A 158 -17.21 6.82 -29.42
C VAL A 158 -18.00 7.64 -28.39
N GLN A 159 -17.31 8.06 -27.33
CA GLN A 159 -17.80 9.03 -26.35
C GLN A 159 -16.63 9.81 -25.74
N THR A 160 -16.94 10.92 -25.09
CA THR A 160 -16.00 11.61 -24.20
C THR A 160 -16.35 11.22 -22.77
N ILE A 161 -15.35 10.77 -22.00
CA ILE A 161 -15.47 10.55 -20.57
C ILE A 161 -14.66 11.62 -19.85
N THR A 162 -15.19 12.12 -18.74
CA THR A 162 -14.49 13.05 -17.86
C THR A 162 -14.24 12.35 -16.54
N VAL A 163 -12.99 12.35 -16.10
CA VAL A 163 -12.58 11.71 -14.84
C VAL A 163 -11.87 12.71 -13.94
N THR A 164 -12.09 12.62 -12.63
CA THR A 164 -11.47 13.52 -11.65
C THR A 164 -10.30 12.81 -10.98
N ASP A 165 -9.12 13.44 -10.94
CA ASP A 165 -7.97 12.86 -10.24
C ASP A 165 -8.00 13.08 -8.72
N VAL A 166 -7.01 12.52 -8.02
CA VAL A 166 -6.86 12.62 -6.56
C VAL A 166 -6.69 14.05 -6.03
N HIS A 167 -6.43 15.03 -6.90
CA HIS A 167 -6.31 16.45 -6.52
C HIS A 167 -7.56 17.25 -6.90
N GLY A 168 -8.56 16.61 -7.51
CA GLY A 168 -9.77 17.26 -7.98
C GLY A 168 -9.66 17.84 -9.40
N VAL A 169 -8.57 17.56 -10.12
CA VAL A 169 -8.39 18.03 -11.51
C VAL A 169 -9.16 17.11 -12.46
N MET A 170 -9.97 17.70 -13.33
CA MET A 170 -10.77 16.97 -14.31
C MET A 170 -9.96 16.71 -15.60
N TRP A 171 -10.09 15.50 -16.12
CA TRP A 171 -9.40 15.00 -17.31
C TRP A 171 -10.41 14.43 -18.30
N ASP A 172 -10.44 14.99 -19.50
CA ASP A 172 -11.29 14.50 -20.58
C ASP A 172 -10.53 13.50 -21.46
N PHE A 173 -11.14 12.34 -21.70
CA PHE A 173 -10.62 11.32 -22.59
C PHE A 173 -11.63 10.93 -23.67
N ARG A 174 -11.15 10.81 -24.91
CA ARG A 174 -11.92 10.21 -26.00
C ARG A 174 -11.85 8.69 -25.91
N HIS A 175 -12.92 8.07 -25.44
CA HIS A 175 -13.10 6.62 -25.41
C HIS A 175 -13.72 6.13 -26.73
N ILE A 176 -13.03 5.23 -27.43
CA ILE A 176 -13.44 4.73 -28.74
C ILE A 176 -13.27 3.21 -28.83
N TYR A 177 -14.23 2.52 -29.45
CA TYR A 177 -14.14 1.09 -29.75
C TYR A 177 -13.88 0.86 -31.25
N ARG A 178 -12.64 0.50 -31.60
CA ARG A 178 -12.19 0.41 -33.01
C ARG A 178 -11.05 -0.58 -33.20
N GLY A 179 -10.57 -0.71 -34.43
CA GLY A 179 -9.45 -1.58 -34.81
C GLY A 179 -9.87 -3.00 -35.21
N THR A 180 -8.90 -3.84 -35.56
CA THR A 180 -9.11 -5.22 -36.02
C THR A 180 -8.09 -6.15 -35.35
N PRO A 181 -8.48 -7.00 -34.39
CA PRO A 181 -9.81 -7.07 -33.76
C PRO A 181 -10.16 -5.78 -33.02
N ARG A 182 -11.47 -5.50 -32.85
CA ARG A 182 -11.93 -4.28 -32.16
C ARG A 182 -11.52 -4.30 -30.69
N ARG A 183 -11.07 -3.14 -30.18
CA ARG A 183 -10.61 -2.93 -28.81
C ARG A 183 -11.07 -1.57 -28.31
N HIS A 184 -11.20 -1.45 -26.99
CA HIS A 184 -11.48 -0.18 -26.33
C HIS A 184 -10.17 0.61 -26.16
N LEU A 185 -10.20 1.89 -26.51
CA LEU A 185 -9.04 2.77 -26.46
C LEU A 185 -9.41 4.12 -25.84
N LEU A 186 -8.54 4.69 -25.01
CA LEU A 186 -8.53 6.13 -24.75
C LEU A 186 -7.50 6.77 -25.68
N THR A 187 -7.91 7.79 -26.42
CA THR A 187 -7.08 8.41 -27.47
C THR A 187 -6.78 9.87 -27.12
N THR A 188 -7.57 10.81 -27.64
CA THR A 188 -7.44 12.24 -27.31
C THR A 188 -7.52 12.43 -25.78
N GLY A 189 -6.62 13.26 -25.24
CA GLY A 189 -6.49 13.54 -23.82
C GLY A 189 -5.48 12.63 -23.09
N TRP A 190 -5.32 11.38 -23.53
CA TRP A 190 -4.47 10.39 -22.84
C TRP A 190 -3.00 10.80 -22.79
N SER A 191 -2.40 11.18 -23.92
CA SER A 191 -0.99 11.60 -23.96
C SER A 191 -0.73 12.86 -23.10
N LYS A 192 -1.71 13.78 -23.02
CA LYS A 192 -1.63 14.94 -22.11
C LYS A 192 -1.59 14.50 -20.65
N PHE A 193 -2.43 13.55 -20.27
CA PHE A 193 -2.43 12.96 -18.92
C PHE A 193 -1.10 12.27 -18.61
N VAL A 194 -0.61 11.40 -19.50
CA VAL A 194 0.69 10.71 -19.35
C VAL A 194 1.83 11.68 -19.16
N ASN A 195 1.91 12.73 -19.98
CA ASN A 195 2.97 13.73 -19.91
C ASN A 195 2.89 14.58 -18.65
N HIS A 196 1.70 15.07 -18.31
CA HIS A 196 1.51 15.89 -17.12
C HIS A 196 1.80 15.10 -15.85
N LYS A 197 1.31 13.86 -15.77
CA LYS A 197 1.55 12.96 -14.65
C LYS A 197 2.91 12.27 -14.72
N LYS A 198 3.74 12.51 -15.74
CA LYS A 198 5.07 11.90 -15.91
C LYS A 198 5.05 10.37 -15.80
N LEU A 199 4.02 9.73 -16.36
CA LEU A 199 3.82 8.28 -16.30
C LEU A 199 4.83 7.55 -17.20
N VAL A 200 5.26 6.37 -16.77
CA VAL A 200 6.13 5.47 -17.54
C VAL A 200 5.57 4.06 -17.57
N ALA A 201 6.07 3.22 -18.48
CA ALA A 201 5.72 1.80 -18.48
C ALA A 201 6.07 1.16 -17.12
N GLY A 202 5.16 0.34 -16.60
CA GLY A 202 5.24 -0.23 -15.25
C GLY A 202 4.52 0.57 -14.17
N ASP A 203 4.25 1.87 -14.36
CA ASP A 203 3.29 2.56 -13.49
C ASP A 203 1.89 1.96 -13.69
N SER A 204 1.01 2.07 -12.69
CA SER A 204 -0.39 1.66 -12.81
C SER A 204 -1.32 2.86 -12.80
N VAL A 205 -2.37 2.81 -13.61
CA VAL A 205 -3.48 3.76 -13.56
C VAL A 205 -4.72 3.03 -13.03
N VAL A 206 -5.37 3.65 -12.06
CA VAL A 206 -6.55 3.13 -11.37
C VAL A 206 -7.75 3.95 -11.80
N PHE A 207 -8.67 3.35 -12.56
CA PHE A 207 -9.97 3.97 -12.86
C PHE A 207 -10.98 3.54 -11.82
N MET A 208 -11.84 4.46 -11.41
CA MET A 208 -12.82 4.26 -10.35
C MET A 208 -14.17 4.81 -10.77
N LYS A 209 -15.24 4.18 -10.31
CA LYS A 209 -16.62 4.65 -10.43
C LYS A 209 -17.31 4.53 -9.08
N ASN A 210 -17.86 5.64 -8.58
CA ASN A 210 -18.69 5.62 -7.37
C ASN A 210 -20.15 5.27 -7.69
N GLN A 211 -21.00 5.22 -6.67
CA GLN A 211 -22.41 4.85 -6.83
C GLN A 211 -23.24 5.89 -7.60
N THR A 212 -22.84 7.17 -7.57
CA THR A 212 -23.49 8.24 -8.35
C THR A 212 -23.13 8.19 -9.83
N GLY A 213 -22.13 7.39 -10.20
CA GLY A 213 -21.65 7.24 -11.57
C GLY A 213 -20.53 8.21 -11.95
N GLU A 214 -20.02 9.00 -11.00
CA GLU A 214 -18.85 9.83 -11.18
C GLU A 214 -17.59 8.97 -11.32
N LEU A 215 -16.69 9.43 -12.20
CA LEU A 215 -15.47 8.71 -12.54
C LEU A 215 -14.27 9.39 -11.91
N PHE A 216 -13.37 8.58 -11.37
CA PHE A 216 -12.11 9.06 -10.79
C PHE A 216 -10.92 8.32 -11.39
N VAL A 217 -9.75 8.95 -11.30
CA VAL A 217 -8.48 8.35 -11.74
C VAL A 217 -7.38 8.54 -10.70
N GLY A 218 -6.69 7.46 -10.38
CA GLY A 218 -5.53 7.42 -9.51
C GLY A 218 -4.31 6.87 -10.23
N VAL A 219 -3.14 7.06 -9.63
CA VAL A 219 -1.85 6.57 -10.14
C VAL A 219 -1.14 5.80 -9.04
N ARG A 220 -0.50 4.69 -9.40
CA ARG A 220 0.47 3.99 -8.55
C ARG A 220 1.80 3.95 -9.28
N ARG A 221 2.86 4.41 -8.61
CA ARG A 221 4.19 4.53 -9.22
C ARG A 221 4.96 3.24 -9.06
N THR A 222 5.59 2.78 -10.13
CA THR A 222 6.63 1.78 -10.01
C THR A 222 7.92 2.46 -9.52
N ALA A 223 8.53 1.89 -8.48
CA ALA A 223 9.83 2.34 -8.00
C ALA A 223 10.95 1.78 -8.90
N ARG A 224 11.93 2.62 -9.23
CA ARG A 224 13.10 2.22 -10.03
C ARG A 224 14.24 1.85 -9.08
N SER A 225 14.73 0.62 -9.16
CA SER A 225 15.99 0.26 -8.51
C SER A 225 17.14 0.90 -9.29
N SER A 226 17.81 1.89 -8.70
CA SER A 226 19.14 2.30 -9.15
C SER A 226 20.08 1.10 -8.95
N GLY A 227 20.83 0.72 -9.99
CA GLY A 227 21.71 -0.47 -10.02
C GLY A 227 22.89 -0.41 -9.04
N SER A 228 22.59 -0.46 -7.74
CA SER A 228 23.49 -0.87 -6.68
C SER A 228 23.04 -2.25 -6.21
N MET A 229 24.02 -3.09 -5.89
CA MET A 229 23.91 -4.51 -5.65
C MET A 229 23.21 -4.83 -4.30
N ASP A 230 21.96 -4.41 -4.15
CA ASP A 230 21.04 -4.89 -3.10
C ASP A 230 20.01 -5.79 -3.78
N CYS A 231 20.38 -7.07 -3.94
CA CYS A 231 19.50 -8.10 -4.48
C CYS A 231 18.44 -8.49 -3.44
N VAL A 232 17.45 -7.63 -3.20
CA VAL A 232 16.25 -7.96 -2.41
C VAL A 232 15.04 -7.21 -2.96
N ARG A 233 14.75 -7.37 -4.25
CA ARG A 233 13.54 -6.81 -4.87
C ARG A 233 12.83 -7.90 -5.69
N TRP A 234 11.61 -8.20 -5.26
CA TRP A 234 10.67 -9.15 -5.82
C TRP A 234 10.62 -9.07 -7.35
N ASN A 235 11.20 -10.06 -8.04
CA ASN A 235 11.08 -10.20 -9.49
C ASN A 235 10.39 -11.54 -9.77
N TYR A 236 9.06 -11.51 -9.92
CA TYR A 236 8.30 -12.63 -10.47
C TYR A 236 8.37 -12.57 -12.00
N HIS A 237 9.34 -13.26 -12.59
CA HIS A 237 9.30 -13.60 -14.02
C HIS A 237 9.14 -15.11 -14.16
N VAL A 238 7.88 -15.56 -14.26
CA VAL A 238 7.56 -16.87 -14.83
C VAL A 238 7.63 -16.74 -16.34
N GLY A 239 8.72 -17.26 -16.91
CA GLY A 239 8.85 -17.66 -18.31
C GLY A 239 8.80 -16.56 -19.37
N SER A 240 9.96 -15.99 -19.74
CA SER A 240 10.31 -15.78 -21.16
C SER A 240 11.77 -15.34 -21.30
N VAL A 241 12.34 -15.72 -22.43
CA VAL A 241 13.70 -15.51 -22.92
C VAL A 241 14.27 -14.11 -22.63
N ALA A 242 15.57 -14.09 -22.29
CA ALA A 242 16.37 -12.88 -22.10
C ALA A 242 16.05 -11.85 -23.20
N SER A 243 15.36 -10.77 -22.82
CA SER A 243 15.23 -9.61 -23.69
C SER A 243 16.55 -8.85 -23.61
N PRO A 244 17.17 -8.50 -24.75
CA PRO A 244 18.44 -7.81 -24.76
C PRO A 244 18.29 -6.49 -24.04
N ILE A 245 19.29 -6.17 -23.20
CA ILE A 245 19.47 -4.88 -22.55
C ILE A 245 19.50 -3.83 -23.67
N VAL A 246 18.36 -3.20 -23.95
CA VAL A 246 18.34 -1.98 -24.74
C VAL A 246 18.86 -0.90 -23.80
N LYS A 247 20.17 -0.64 -23.94
CA LYS A 247 20.83 0.54 -23.38
C LYS A 247 20.16 1.75 -24.05
N MET A 248 19.09 2.27 -23.46
CA MET A 248 18.57 3.58 -23.87
C MET A 248 19.61 4.59 -23.45
N GLU A 249 20.24 5.21 -24.45
CA GLU A 249 21.21 6.30 -24.26
C GLU A 249 20.59 7.39 -23.38
N GLU A 250 21.40 7.88 -22.43
CA GLU A 250 21.10 9.05 -21.62
C GLU A 250 20.99 10.28 -22.55
N GLY A 251 19.78 10.48 -23.07
CA GLY A 251 19.38 11.72 -23.72
C GLY A 251 19.23 12.82 -22.68
N PHE A 252 20.10 13.81 -22.76
CA PHE A 252 20.13 15.05 -21.99
C PHE A 252 18.74 15.61 -21.64
N GLY A 253 18.54 15.84 -20.35
CA GLY A 253 17.40 16.56 -19.81
C GLY A 253 17.51 16.67 -18.31
N SER A 254 18.29 17.65 -17.84
CA SER A 254 18.14 18.23 -16.51
C SER A 254 16.75 18.85 -16.40
N GLY A 255 15.73 18.02 -16.16
CA GLY A 255 14.33 18.43 -16.10
C GLY A 255 13.76 18.12 -14.72
N GLU A 256 12.98 19.06 -14.19
CA GLU A 256 12.22 18.99 -12.94
C GLU A 256 11.39 17.70 -12.84
N GLY A 257 11.99 16.62 -12.35
CA GLY A 257 11.34 15.32 -12.13
C GLY A 257 11.44 14.93 -10.66
N PHE A 258 10.36 14.39 -10.09
CA PHE A 258 10.40 13.82 -8.74
C PHE A 258 11.18 12.50 -8.74
N SER A 259 11.84 12.19 -7.62
CA SER A 259 12.61 10.96 -7.47
C SER A 259 11.71 9.71 -7.48
N ARG A 260 12.03 8.73 -8.32
CA ARG A 260 11.42 7.38 -8.35
C ARG A 260 12.21 6.36 -7.54
N SER A 261 13.03 6.83 -6.59
CA SER A 261 13.81 5.97 -5.71
C SER A 261 12.91 4.97 -4.99
N SER A 262 13.44 3.77 -4.76
CA SER A 262 12.83 2.78 -3.88
C SER A 262 12.88 3.17 -2.40
N ARG A 263 13.63 4.22 -2.04
CA ARG A 263 13.68 4.74 -0.66
C ARG A 263 12.32 5.27 -0.22
N GLY A 264 12.15 5.34 1.09
CA GLY A 264 10.94 5.87 1.69
C GLY A 264 10.67 7.34 1.37
N ARG A 265 9.47 7.78 1.72
CA ARG A 265 8.98 9.14 1.48
C ARG A 265 8.91 9.97 2.75
N VAL A 266 8.95 9.32 3.92
CA VAL A 266 8.82 9.97 5.22
C VAL A 266 10.15 10.63 5.58
N PRO A 267 10.19 11.90 6.01
CA PRO A 267 11.43 12.51 6.47
C PRO A 267 11.97 11.78 7.70
N ALA A 268 13.26 11.46 7.71
CA ALA A 268 13.87 10.66 8.78
C ALA A 268 13.73 11.34 10.16
N GLU A 269 13.84 12.66 10.20
CA GLU A 269 13.63 13.49 11.37
C GLU A 269 12.23 13.31 11.99
N SER A 270 11.19 13.17 11.15
CA SER A 270 9.82 12.99 11.64
C SER A 270 9.60 11.60 12.25
N VAL A 271 10.35 10.59 11.79
CA VAL A 271 10.35 9.25 12.40
C VAL A 271 10.98 9.29 13.79
N VAL A 272 12.12 10.00 13.94
CA VAL A 272 12.81 10.16 15.23
C VAL A 272 11.92 10.92 16.21
N GLU A 273 11.30 12.02 15.78
CA GLU A 273 10.36 12.80 16.59
C GLU A 273 9.17 11.94 17.06
N ALA A 274 8.55 11.18 16.16
CA ALA A 274 7.47 10.27 16.51
C ALA A 274 7.90 9.20 17.52
N ALA A 275 9.10 8.63 17.36
CA ALA A 275 9.65 7.65 18.30
C ALA A 275 9.95 8.26 19.68
N GLU A 276 10.46 9.48 19.73
CA GLU A 276 10.72 10.22 20.96
C GLU A 276 9.41 10.48 21.72
N LEU A 277 8.42 11.08 21.05
CA LEU A 277 7.11 11.38 21.63
C LEU A 277 6.40 10.13 22.14
N ALA A 278 6.47 9.03 21.38
CA ALA A 278 5.95 7.74 21.81
C ALA A 278 6.67 7.20 23.05
N GLY A 279 7.99 7.38 23.16
CA GLY A 279 8.79 6.99 24.32
C GLY A 279 8.43 7.75 25.60
N VAL A 280 8.06 9.03 25.47
CA VAL A 280 7.63 9.90 26.59
C VAL A 280 6.10 9.94 26.80
N ASN A 281 5.35 9.02 26.18
CA ASN A 281 3.88 8.92 26.29
C ASN A 281 3.13 10.22 25.90
N ARG A 282 3.58 10.90 24.84
CA ARG A 282 2.92 12.10 24.31
C ARG A 282 2.19 11.77 23.00
N PRO A 283 1.02 12.38 22.71
CA PRO A 283 0.39 12.22 21.40
C PRO A 283 1.29 12.67 20.26
N PHE A 284 1.26 11.95 19.16
CA PHE A 284 2.13 12.18 18.01
C PHE A 284 1.41 11.84 16.69
N GLU A 285 1.94 12.33 15.58
CA GLU A 285 1.44 12.02 14.23
C GLU A 285 2.49 11.22 13.47
N VAL A 286 2.03 10.22 12.73
CA VAL A 286 2.87 9.44 11.80
C VAL A 286 2.34 9.55 10.39
N VAL A 287 3.25 9.52 9.43
CA VAL A 287 2.93 9.54 8.00
C VAL A 287 3.11 8.13 7.45
N TYR A 288 2.05 7.58 6.89
CA TYR A 288 2.02 6.23 6.33
C TYR A 288 1.87 6.29 4.81
N TYR A 289 2.89 5.84 4.09
CA TYR A 289 2.84 5.62 2.65
C TYR A 289 2.56 4.14 2.37
N PRO A 290 1.37 3.78 1.85
CA PRO A 290 1.08 2.43 1.44
C PRO A 290 2.00 2.04 0.28
N ARG A 291 2.65 0.89 0.39
CA ARG A 291 3.45 0.30 -0.68
C ARG A 291 3.12 -1.17 -0.77
N ALA A 292 2.97 -1.67 -2.00
CA ALA A 292 2.76 -3.09 -2.24
C ALA A 292 3.90 -3.89 -1.59
N GLY A 293 3.56 -4.82 -0.70
CA GLY A 293 4.55 -5.58 0.05
C GLY A 293 5.47 -4.73 0.93
N SER A 294 4.97 -3.66 1.55
CA SER A 294 5.62 -3.08 2.73
C SER A 294 4.78 -3.40 3.98
N PRO A 295 5.43 -3.73 5.11
CA PRO A 295 4.73 -3.97 6.37
C PRO A 295 4.08 -2.68 6.91
N ASP A 296 3.03 -2.84 7.72
CA ASP A 296 2.40 -1.75 8.44
C ASP A 296 3.07 -1.63 9.79
N PHE A 297 3.44 -0.40 10.14
CA PHE A 297 4.05 -0.09 11.42
C PHE A 297 3.04 0.45 12.45
N VAL A 298 1.77 0.59 12.06
CA VAL A 298 0.61 0.85 12.92
C VAL A 298 -0.35 -0.31 12.76
N VAL A 299 -0.37 -1.22 13.72
CA VAL A 299 -1.05 -2.52 13.61
C VAL A 299 -2.12 -2.64 14.69
N LYS A 300 -3.29 -3.22 14.38
CA LYS A 300 -4.35 -3.49 15.37
C LYS A 300 -3.81 -4.25 16.58
N ALA A 301 -4.15 -3.79 17.79
CA ALA A 301 -3.61 -4.36 19.03
C ALA A 301 -3.99 -5.84 19.19
N GLU A 302 -5.23 -6.20 18.89
CA GLU A 302 -5.74 -7.57 18.92
C GLU A 302 -4.90 -8.52 18.07
N ALA A 303 -4.59 -8.15 16.83
CA ALA A 303 -3.78 -8.98 15.93
C ALA A 303 -2.35 -9.21 16.46
N VAL A 304 -1.74 -8.18 17.08
CA VAL A 304 -0.40 -8.29 17.69
C VAL A 304 -0.45 -9.15 18.95
N GLU A 305 -1.48 -9.01 19.77
CA GLU A 305 -1.63 -9.79 21.01
C GLU A 305 -1.92 -11.26 20.73
N GLU A 306 -2.73 -11.56 19.72
CA GLU A 306 -2.94 -12.92 19.22
C GLU A 306 -1.65 -13.53 18.67
N SER A 307 -0.85 -12.78 17.91
CA SER A 307 0.40 -13.28 17.35
C SER A 307 1.48 -13.52 18.41
N LEU A 308 1.52 -12.70 19.47
CA LEU A 308 2.41 -12.90 20.63
C LEU A 308 2.05 -14.16 21.44
N ASN A 309 0.83 -14.69 21.32
CA ASN A 309 0.43 -15.95 21.98
C ASN A 309 0.90 -17.19 21.20
N ILE A 310 1.48 -17.02 20.01
CA ILE A 310 2.00 -18.13 19.20
C ILE A 310 3.46 -18.40 19.58
N ILE A 311 3.76 -19.66 19.89
CA ILE A 311 5.14 -20.12 20.07
C ILE A 311 5.70 -20.47 18.69
N TRP A 312 6.45 -19.52 18.09
CA TRP A 312 7.09 -19.72 16.80
C TRP A 312 8.29 -20.67 16.91
N MET A 313 8.34 -21.65 16.02
CA MET A 313 9.41 -22.65 15.96
C MET A 313 9.88 -22.87 14.53
N VAL A 314 11.19 -23.11 14.40
CA VAL A 314 11.79 -23.55 13.13
C VAL A 314 11.12 -24.85 12.68
N GLY A 315 10.77 -24.93 11.40
CA GLY A 315 10.06 -26.06 10.80
C GLY A 315 8.54 -25.87 10.68
N MET A 316 7.96 -24.84 11.31
CA MET A 316 6.52 -24.55 11.15
C MET A 316 6.19 -24.17 9.71
N ARG A 317 5.12 -24.75 9.15
CA ARG A 317 4.63 -24.41 7.81
C ARG A 317 3.69 -23.22 7.88
N VAL A 318 3.94 -22.29 6.99
CA VAL A 318 3.20 -21.03 6.89
C VAL A 318 2.78 -20.82 5.45
N LYS A 319 1.68 -20.11 5.25
CA LYS A 319 1.35 -19.50 3.95
C LYS A 319 1.23 -18.01 4.11
N MET A 320 1.51 -17.25 3.05
CA MET A 320 1.48 -15.81 3.04
C MET A 320 0.67 -15.34 1.85
N ALA A 321 -0.35 -14.53 2.08
CA ALA A 321 -1.07 -13.89 0.98
C ALA A 321 -0.31 -12.63 0.52
N VAL A 322 -0.11 -12.52 -0.78
CA VAL A 322 0.58 -11.39 -1.44
C VAL A 322 -0.29 -10.89 -2.58
N GLU A 323 -0.54 -9.59 -2.58
CA GLU A 323 -1.33 -8.93 -3.60
C GLU A 323 -0.56 -8.92 -4.93
N THR A 324 -1.24 -9.23 -6.03
CA THR A 324 -0.64 -9.14 -7.38
C THR A 324 -0.32 -7.69 -7.73
N GLU A 325 0.64 -7.48 -8.65
CA GLU A 325 1.09 -6.13 -9.03
C GLU A 325 -0.04 -5.26 -9.61
N ASP A 326 -1.02 -5.89 -10.26
CA ASP A 326 -2.22 -5.23 -10.78
C ASP A 326 -3.33 -5.06 -9.71
N SER A 327 -3.10 -5.48 -8.47
CA SER A 327 -4.08 -5.49 -7.36
C SER A 327 -5.37 -6.26 -7.64
N SER A 328 -5.41 -7.09 -8.68
CA SER A 328 -6.65 -7.77 -9.05
C SER A 328 -6.90 -9.02 -8.21
N ARG A 329 -5.85 -9.62 -7.63
CA ARG A 329 -5.91 -10.92 -6.95
C ARG A 329 -4.94 -11.00 -5.78
N MET A 330 -5.24 -11.94 -4.88
CA MET A 330 -4.31 -12.39 -3.86
C MET A 330 -3.69 -13.72 -4.29
N THR A 331 -2.37 -13.82 -4.19
CA THR A 331 -1.61 -15.05 -4.43
C THR A 331 -1.07 -15.58 -3.12
N TRP A 332 -1.13 -16.90 -2.91
CA TRP A 332 -0.68 -17.53 -1.68
C TRP A 332 0.67 -18.19 -1.86
N PHE A 333 1.65 -17.79 -1.06
CA PHE A 333 2.99 -18.36 -1.02
C PHE A 333 3.16 -19.25 0.19
N GLN A 334 3.52 -20.51 -0.02
CA GLN A 334 3.80 -21.43 1.07
C GLN A 334 5.30 -21.44 1.40
N GLY A 335 5.60 -21.47 2.69
CA GLY A 335 6.97 -21.52 3.21
C GLY A 335 7.06 -22.25 4.54
N THR A 336 8.28 -22.32 5.05
CA THR A 336 8.59 -22.92 6.34
C THR A 336 9.45 -21.95 7.14
N VAL A 337 9.15 -21.76 8.42
CA VAL A 337 9.99 -20.96 9.32
C VAL A 337 11.37 -21.58 9.41
N SER A 338 12.40 -20.85 8.99
CA SER A 338 13.81 -21.30 9.01
C SER A 338 14.58 -20.77 10.21
N SER A 339 14.17 -19.62 10.75
CA SER A 339 14.78 -19.00 11.93
C SER A 339 13.77 -18.15 12.69
N VAL A 340 13.99 -18.02 14.00
CA VAL A 340 13.25 -17.15 14.91
C VAL A 340 14.30 -16.40 15.74
N ALA A 341 14.47 -15.10 15.52
CA ALA A 341 15.47 -14.31 16.21
C ALA A 341 15.05 -12.84 16.33
N SER A 342 15.17 -12.28 17.53
CA SER A 342 15.07 -10.84 17.76
C SER A 342 16.45 -10.19 17.73
N PRO A 343 16.59 -8.91 17.31
CA PRO A 343 17.85 -8.19 17.43
C PRO A 343 18.34 -8.17 18.87
N ASP A 344 19.60 -8.51 19.09
CA ASP A 344 20.25 -8.59 20.40
C ASP A 344 21.02 -7.31 20.79
N HIS A 345 21.28 -6.44 19.82
CA HIS A 345 21.99 -5.18 19.97
C HIS A 345 21.31 -4.01 19.23
N GLY A 346 21.76 -2.78 19.53
CA GLY A 346 21.25 -1.56 18.90
C GLY A 346 19.94 -1.04 19.51
N PRO A 347 19.32 -0.03 18.86
CA PRO A 347 18.09 0.61 19.36
C PRO A 347 16.87 -0.33 19.35
N TRP A 348 16.96 -1.46 18.66
CA TRP A 348 15.89 -2.43 18.45
C TRP A 348 16.04 -3.70 19.28
N ARG A 349 16.82 -3.65 20.37
CA ARG A 349 17.06 -4.83 21.20
C ARG A 349 15.74 -5.41 21.73
N GLY A 350 15.52 -6.71 21.48
CA GLY A 350 14.30 -7.41 21.84
C GLY A 350 13.07 -6.97 21.04
N SER A 351 13.28 -6.21 19.96
CA SER A 351 12.22 -5.89 19.02
C SER A 351 11.71 -7.18 18.40
N PHE A 352 10.40 -7.27 18.37
CA PHE A 352 9.73 -8.32 17.66
C PHE A 352 9.80 -8.07 16.15
N TRP A 353 9.91 -6.80 15.70
CA TRP A 353 9.96 -6.40 14.28
C TRP A 353 10.85 -7.30 13.41
N ARG A 354 10.24 -8.08 12.52
CA ARG A 354 10.89 -9.03 11.58
C ARG A 354 11.60 -10.20 12.25
N MET A 355 11.03 -10.79 13.31
CA MET A 355 11.72 -11.85 14.04
C MET A 355 11.77 -13.20 13.31
N LEU A 356 10.93 -13.43 12.28
CA LEU A 356 10.88 -14.71 11.56
C LEU A 356 11.59 -14.64 10.22
N GLN A 357 12.31 -15.71 9.90
CA GLN A 357 12.82 -15.97 8.56
C GLN A 357 12.05 -17.14 7.94
N ILE A 358 11.61 -16.99 6.69
CA ILE A 358 10.78 -17.99 6.00
C ILE A 358 11.50 -18.48 4.73
N GLN A 359 11.62 -19.81 4.61
CA GLN A 359 12.17 -20.52 3.45
C GLN A 359 11.04 -21.00 2.53
N THR A 360 11.15 -20.78 1.21
CA THR A 360 10.16 -21.25 0.21
C THR A 360 10.77 -22.27 -0.77
N ARG A 361 9.92 -23.01 -1.51
CA ARG A 361 10.34 -24.17 -2.34
C ARG A 361 11.18 -23.82 -3.59
N ASN A 362 11.10 -22.59 -4.11
CA ASN A 362 11.69 -22.25 -5.42
C ASN A 362 12.88 -21.28 -5.37
N CYS A 363 13.29 -20.79 -4.21
CA CYS A 363 14.48 -19.95 -4.00
C CYS A 363 14.90 -20.05 -2.53
N LYS A 364 16.20 -19.94 -2.24
CA LYS A 364 16.64 -19.26 -1.00
C LYS A 364 16.21 -17.80 -1.15
N MET A 365 14.93 -17.55 -0.97
CA MET A 365 14.49 -16.22 -0.63
C MET A 365 15.05 -16.03 0.77
N GLU A 366 16.07 -15.19 0.94
CA GLU A 366 16.13 -14.46 2.20
C GLU A 366 14.90 -13.55 2.19
N ILE A 367 13.76 -14.10 2.62
CA ILE A 367 12.59 -13.30 2.91
C ILE A 367 12.97 -12.52 4.16
N HIS A 368 13.61 -11.37 3.96
CA HIS A 368 13.51 -10.27 4.90
C HIS A 368 12.08 -9.73 4.74
N SER A 369 11.13 -10.51 5.26
CA SER A 369 9.83 -10.14 5.87
C SER A 369 9.07 -8.91 5.34
N ASN A 370 8.82 -8.83 4.04
CA ASN A 370 8.14 -7.66 3.45
C ASN A 370 6.61 -7.83 3.23
N SER A 371 5.99 -8.97 3.56
CA SER A 371 4.54 -9.18 3.28
C SER A 371 3.79 -10.00 4.33
N GLU A 372 4.18 -9.84 5.60
CA GLU A 372 3.68 -10.64 6.73
C GLU A 372 2.27 -10.27 7.22
N LYS A 373 1.55 -9.40 6.50
CA LYS A 373 0.16 -9.02 6.78
C LYS A 373 -0.84 -10.16 6.64
N ASN A 374 -0.43 -11.25 6.00
CA ASN A 374 -1.32 -12.36 5.64
C ASN A 374 -0.65 -13.72 5.84
N LEU A 375 0.19 -13.83 6.87
CA LEU A 375 0.73 -15.13 7.21
C LEU A 375 -0.41 -15.99 7.79
N GLU A 376 -0.45 -17.28 7.53
CA GLU A 376 -1.39 -18.21 8.16
C GLU A 376 -0.66 -19.51 8.45
N ILE A 377 -0.84 -20.05 9.65
CA ILE A 377 -0.27 -21.36 10.00
C ILE A 377 -1.11 -22.44 9.34
N LEU A 378 -0.44 -23.32 8.59
CA LEU A 378 -1.08 -24.49 8.01
C LEU A 378 -1.13 -25.61 9.06
N THR A 379 -2.13 -25.61 9.93
CA THR A 379 -2.44 -26.74 10.83
C THR A 379 -3.30 -27.79 10.15
N ASP A 380 -3.05 -29.07 10.42
CA ASP A 380 -3.85 -30.18 9.91
C ASP A 380 -5.25 -30.16 10.59
N GLY A 381 -6.29 -29.71 9.88
CA GLY A 381 -7.69 -29.89 10.27
C GLY A 381 -8.39 -28.82 11.14
N ARG A 382 -7.86 -27.61 11.29
CA ARG A 382 -8.62 -26.47 11.88
C ARG A 382 -8.65 -25.26 10.94
N ASN A 383 -9.71 -24.45 11.06
CA ASN A 383 -9.90 -23.22 10.29
C ASN A 383 -8.64 -22.36 10.34
N PRO A 384 -8.19 -21.80 9.20
CA PRO A 384 -7.00 -20.97 9.15
C PRO A 384 -7.19 -19.72 10.04
N THR A 385 -6.27 -19.50 10.96
CA THR A 385 -6.16 -18.24 11.71
C THR A 385 -5.43 -17.24 10.82
N LEU A 386 -6.08 -16.12 10.49
CA LEU A 386 -5.44 -14.99 9.82
C LEU A 386 -4.37 -14.42 10.75
N ILE A 387 -3.11 -14.39 10.32
CA ILE A 387 -2.02 -13.75 11.07
C ILE A 387 -1.68 -12.48 10.32
N CYS A 388 -2.20 -11.38 10.85
CA CYS A 388 -1.73 -10.05 10.52
C CYS A 388 -0.47 -9.80 11.33
N PHE A 389 0.67 -9.70 10.63
CA PHE A 389 1.99 -9.34 11.14
C PHE A 389 2.64 -10.42 12.00
N VAL A 390 3.63 -11.05 11.40
CA VAL A 390 4.83 -11.38 12.12
C VAL A 390 5.39 -10.05 12.61
N LEU A 391 5.18 -9.82 13.90
CA LEU A 391 6.22 -9.39 14.81
C LEU A 391 7.54 -9.26 14.09
#